data_AF-A0A2M8NVE8-F1
#
_entry.id   AF-A0A2M8NVE8-F1
#
_cell.length_a   1.000
_cell.length_b   1.000
_cell.length_c   1.000
_cell.angle_alpha   90.00
_cell.angle_beta   90.00
_cell.angle_gamma   90.00
#
_symmetry.space_group_name_H-M   'P 1'
#
loop_
_entity.id
_entity.type
_entity.pdbx_description
1 polymer ?
#
loop_
_entity_poly.entity_id
_entity_poly.type
_entity_poly.pdbx_seq_one_letter_code
_entity_poly.pdbx_strand_id
1 'polypeptide(L)'
;MTLVANLGYPRFGAKRELKRALESYWSGKISSDELVAQGRQIRMMHWQLQREAGMDVIPSNDFSFYDHVLDTTWMVGAIPARYNALDTQSLDVYFAMARGVQKDGFDIPAMEMTKWFDTNYHYIVPEIGQGQVFKLTSTKIIDEFIEAKSAGIHTRPVLLGPVSYLLLSKTVSHVISIDQIGIAPQSISPLDELFNLLPVYEDILRRLAEAGADWIQIDEPCLVLDLDEKAHQAYHEAYQYLSQVAHIRLMLTTYFGALGNNLALAVNLPVAGLHIDLVRASEQLDDVLAQLPQNKILSVGVVDGRNVWRTDLDKALTKIQRAVAMLGT
;
A
#
# COMPACT_ATOMS: atom_id res chain seq x y z
N MET A 1 -4.47 0.01 -26.86
CA MET A 1 -4.80 1.45 -26.69
C MET A 1 -4.17 1.86 -25.38
N THR A 2 -3.33 2.91 -25.39
CA THR A 2 -2.64 3.36 -24.16
C THR A 2 -3.62 3.96 -23.18
N LEU A 3 -3.52 3.56 -21.90
CA LEU A 3 -4.36 4.04 -20.81
C LEU A 3 -3.59 5.05 -19.95
N VAL A 4 -4.30 6.02 -19.37
CA VAL A 4 -3.77 6.96 -18.39
C VAL A 4 -4.15 6.49 -16.99
N ALA A 5 -3.15 6.31 -16.14
CA ALA A 5 -3.30 5.79 -14.79
C ALA A 5 -2.73 6.74 -13.74
N ASN A 6 -3.41 6.84 -12.60
CA ASN A 6 -2.86 7.44 -11.40
C ASN A 6 -2.62 6.35 -10.32
N LEU A 7 -1.52 6.47 -9.58
CA LEU A 7 -1.13 5.52 -8.53
C LEU A 7 -1.81 5.81 -7.18
N GLY A 8 -2.23 7.05 -6.94
CA GLY A 8 -2.84 7.50 -5.70
C GLY A 8 -3.09 9.01 -5.72
N TYR A 9 -3.97 9.51 -4.86
CA TYR A 9 -4.33 10.94 -4.82
C TYR A 9 -4.18 11.55 -3.42
N PRO A 10 -3.75 12.82 -3.29
CA PRO A 10 -3.66 13.49 -2.00
C PRO A 10 -5.00 13.55 -1.26
N ARG A 11 -5.06 13.01 -0.04
CA ARG A 11 -6.30 12.83 0.72
C ARG A 11 -6.76 14.02 1.57
N PHE A 12 -5.97 15.09 1.68
CA PHE A 12 -6.29 16.19 2.59
C PHE A 12 -7.44 17.09 2.13
N GLY A 13 -7.82 17.01 0.84
CA GLY A 13 -8.72 17.96 0.20
C GLY A 13 -8.05 19.31 -0.09
N ALA A 14 -8.60 20.05 -1.05
CA ALA A 14 -8.01 21.29 -1.55
C ALA A 14 -7.87 22.40 -0.48
N LYS A 15 -8.68 22.37 0.58
CA LYS A 15 -8.68 23.36 1.67
C LYS A 15 -8.38 22.72 3.03
N ARG A 16 -7.76 21.53 3.03
CA ARG A 16 -7.41 20.73 4.22
C ARG A 16 -8.64 20.31 5.03
N GLU A 17 -9.69 19.90 4.34
CA GLU A 17 -10.95 19.41 4.88
C GLU A 17 -10.71 18.25 5.84
N LEU A 18 -9.89 17.27 5.44
CA LEU A 18 -9.57 16.11 6.28
C LEU A 18 -8.90 16.52 7.59
N LYS A 19 -7.95 17.46 7.53
CA LYS A 19 -7.26 17.96 8.73
C LYS A 19 -8.25 18.52 9.74
N ARG A 20 -9.19 19.36 9.29
CA ARG A 20 -10.19 19.99 10.17
C ARG A 20 -11.15 18.96 10.76
N ALA A 21 -11.53 17.95 9.97
CA ALA A 21 -12.38 16.86 10.43
C ALA A 21 -11.67 16.04 11.53
N LEU A 22 -10.41 15.65 11.30
CA LEU A 22 -9.60 14.93 12.30
C LEU A 22 -9.43 15.72 13.60
N GLU A 23 -9.09 17.00 13.51
CA GLU A 23 -8.96 17.87 14.70
C GLU A 23 -10.28 18.03 15.46
N SER A 24 -11.41 18.09 14.73
CA SER A 24 -12.74 18.15 15.34
C SER A 24 -13.10 16.84 16.04
N TYR A 25 -12.78 15.70 15.42
CA TYR A 25 -13.00 14.38 16.01
C TYR A 25 -12.17 14.20 17.29
N TRP A 26 -10.86 14.45 17.23
CA TRP A 26 -9.98 14.30 18.40
C TRP A 26 -10.29 15.27 19.53
N SER A 27 -10.95 16.40 19.24
CA SER A 27 -11.45 17.34 20.27
C SER A 27 -12.87 17.04 20.75
N GLY A 28 -13.49 15.94 20.29
CA GLY A 28 -14.83 15.52 20.70
C GLY A 28 -15.97 16.37 20.13
N LYS A 29 -15.71 17.17 19.08
CA LYS A 29 -16.72 18.06 18.46
C LYS A 29 -17.58 17.35 17.42
N ILE A 30 -17.07 16.28 16.83
CA ILE A 30 -17.81 15.42 15.91
C ILE A 30 -17.63 13.96 16.32
N SER A 31 -18.62 13.16 16.00
CA SER A 31 -18.63 11.70 16.16
C SER A 31 -17.76 10.98 15.11
N SER A 32 -17.54 9.69 15.35
CA SER A 32 -16.87 8.80 14.39
C SER A 32 -17.63 8.75 13.06
N ASP A 33 -18.96 8.64 13.11
CA ASP A 33 -19.82 8.60 11.92
C ASP A 33 -19.71 9.88 11.08
N GLU A 34 -19.65 11.05 11.73
CA GLU A 34 -19.43 12.32 11.05
C GLU A 34 -18.04 12.40 10.41
N LEU A 35 -16.99 11.91 11.07
CA LEU A 35 -15.66 11.82 10.48
C LEU A 35 -15.64 10.89 9.25
N VAL A 36 -16.28 9.71 9.35
CA VAL A 36 -16.40 8.77 8.23
C VAL A 36 -17.18 9.40 7.06
N ALA A 37 -18.26 10.13 7.35
CA ALA A 37 -19.03 10.85 6.33
C ALA A 37 -18.18 11.92 5.62
N GLN A 38 -17.35 12.67 6.34
CA GLN A 38 -16.40 13.63 5.74
C GLN A 38 -15.38 12.92 4.84
N GLY A 39 -14.84 11.77 5.28
CA GLY A 39 -13.94 10.96 4.45
C GLY A 39 -14.58 10.52 3.13
N ARG A 40 -15.83 10.03 3.19
CA ARG A 40 -16.62 9.67 2.00
C ARG A 40 -16.82 10.84 1.03
N GLN A 41 -17.10 12.03 1.54
CA GLN A 41 -17.26 13.23 0.69
C GLN A 41 -15.95 13.56 -0.06
N ILE A 42 -14.81 13.48 0.64
CA ILE A 42 -13.49 13.74 0.05
C ILE A 42 -13.16 12.71 -1.04
N ARG A 43 -13.37 11.41 -0.76
CA ARG A 43 -13.15 10.36 -1.76
C ARG A 43 -14.00 10.56 -3.01
N MET A 44 -15.30 10.79 -2.85
CA MET A 44 -16.21 11.02 -3.97
C MET A 44 -15.77 12.21 -4.84
N MET A 45 -15.37 13.31 -4.20
CA MET A 45 -14.84 14.49 -4.90
C MET A 45 -13.58 14.13 -5.71
N HIS A 46 -12.64 13.39 -5.13
CA HIS A 46 -11.39 13.02 -5.81
C HIS A 46 -11.60 12.03 -6.96
N TRP A 47 -12.48 11.04 -6.80
CA TRP A 47 -12.83 10.13 -7.89
C TRP A 47 -13.52 10.87 -9.04
N GLN A 48 -14.45 11.76 -8.72
CA GLN A 48 -15.13 12.58 -9.71
C GLN A 48 -14.15 13.46 -10.49
N LEU A 49 -13.25 14.15 -9.79
CA LEU A 49 -12.24 15.01 -10.39
C LEU A 49 -11.33 14.24 -11.36
N GLN A 50 -10.88 13.04 -10.97
CA GLN A 50 -10.03 12.21 -11.83
C GLN A 50 -10.78 11.69 -13.05
N ARG A 51 -12.06 11.30 -12.90
CA ARG A 51 -12.93 10.94 -14.03
C ARG A 51 -13.13 12.10 -14.99
N GLU A 52 -13.43 13.29 -14.48
CA GLU A 52 -13.61 14.52 -15.29
C GLU A 52 -12.32 14.94 -16.00
N ALA A 53 -11.16 14.66 -15.40
CA ALA A 53 -9.86 14.86 -16.03
C ALA A 53 -9.51 13.82 -17.11
N GLY A 54 -10.36 12.80 -17.32
CA GLY A 54 -10.15 11.77 -18.33
C GLY A 54 -9.18 10.66 -17.93
N MET A 55 -9.04 10.37 -16.63
CA MET A 55 -8.25 9.22 -16.18
C MET A 55 -8.97 7.90 -16.52
N ASP A 56 -8.25 6.95 -17.14
CA ASP A 56 -8.76 5.61 -17.42
C ASP A 56 -8.68 4.71 -16.18
N VAL A 57 -7.62 4.86 -15.40
CA VAL A 57 -7.38 4.06 -14.19
C VAL A 57 -7.29 4.98 -12.98
N ILE A 58 -8.37 4.99 -12.20
CA ILE A 58 -8.54 5.82 -11.00
C ILE A 58 -8.27 4.95 -9.77
N PRO A 59 -7.41 5.36 -8.82
CA PRO A 59 -7.12 4.60 -7.61
C PRO A 59 -8.29 4.63 -6.61
N SER A 60 -8.41 3.57 -5.83
CA SER A 60 -9.17 3.55 -4.56
C SER A 60 -8.34 2.91 -3.47
N ASN A 61 -8.73 3.08 -2.19
CA ASN A 61 -7.93 2.68 -1.02
C ASN A 61 -6.65 3.51 -0.79
N ASP A 62 -6.39 4.51 -1.64
CA ASP A 62 -5.35 5.54 -1.46
C ASP A 62 -5.72 6.58 -0.38
N PHE A 63 -7.02 6.75 -0.11
CA PHE A 63 -7.49 7.55 1.02
C PHE A 63 -7.09 6.89 2.35
N SER A 64 -6.84 7.70 3.37
CA SER A 64 -6.52 7.26 4.73
C SER A 64 -6.84 8.38 5.71
N PHE A 65 -7.33 8.01 6.90
CA PHE A 65 -7.52 8.98 7.98
C PHE A 65 -6.21 9.39 8.65
N TYR A 66 -5.15 8.58 8.53
CA TYR A 66 -3.86 8.92 9.12
C TYR A 66 -2.70 8.48 8.25
N ASP A 67 -2.55 7.16 8.04
CA ASP A 67 -1.47 6.57 7.26
C ASP A 67 -1.91 5.26 6.57
N HIS A 68 -1.53 5.10 5.32
CA HIS A 68 -1.84 3.90 4.53
C HIS A 68 -1.13 2.63 5.03
N VAL A 69 0.06 2.72 5.63
CA VAL A 69 0.71 1.55 6.23
C VAL A 69 -0.01 1.15 7.50
N LEU A 70 -0.42 2.13 8.31
CA LEU A 70 -1.33 1.90 9.44
C LEU A 70 -2.66 1.29 8.99
N ASP A 71 -3.22 1.71 7.85
CA ASP A 71 -4.42 1.09 7.28
C ASP A 71 -4.18 -0.39 6.96
N THR A 72 -3.02 -0.75 6.41
CA THR A 72 -2.63 -2.16 6.20
C THR A 72 -2.51 -2.91 7.52
N THR A 73 -1.84 -2.33 8.53
CA THR A 73 -1.74 -2.90 9.90
C THR A 73 -3.13 -3.17 10.49
N TRP A 74 -4.03 -2.21 10.36
CA TRP A 74 -5.42 -2.30 10.79
C TRP A 74 -6.26 -3.26 9.96
N MET A 75 -5.93 -3.46 8.69
CA MET A 75 -6.59 -4.43 7.82
C MET A 75 -6.23 -5.85 8.19
N VAL A 76 -4.95 -6.13 8.46
CA VAL A 76 -4.44 -7.48 8.76
C VAL A 76 -4.53 -7.86 10.23
N GLY A 77 -5.06 -6.97 11.07
CA GLY A 77 -5.26 -7.23 12.51
C GLY A 77 -3.96 -7.31 13.30
N ALA A 78 -2.87 -6.73 12.78
CA ALA A 78 -1.57 -6.66 13.46
C ALA A 78 -1.56 -5.54 14.53
N ILE A 79 -2.56 -5.57 15.42
CA ILE A 79 -2.75 -4.57 16.48
C ILE A 79 -1.91 -4.99 17.69
N PRO A 80 -0.95 -4.18 18.17
CA PRO A 80 -0.15 -4.52 19.33
C PRO A 80 -1.01 -4.74 20.59
N ALA A 81 -0.65 -5.73 21.41
CA ALA A 81 -1.44 -6.15 22.57
C ALA A 81 -1.71 -5.03 23.58
N ARG A 82 -0.85 -4.01 23.64
CA ARG A 82 -1.03 -2.83 24.51
C ARG A 82 -2.31 -2.03 24.20
N TYR A 83 -2.90 -2.19 23.03
CA TYR A 83 -4.16 -1.54 22.65
C TYR A 83 -5.39 -2.41 22.89
N ASN A 84 -5.26 -3.67 23.34
CA ASN A 84 -6.39 -4.59 23.54
C ASN A 84 -7.36 -4.14 24.64
N ALA A 85 -6.95 -3.20 25.51
CA ALA A 85 -7.82 -2.62 26.53
C ALA A 85 -8.87 -1.65 25.95
N LEU A 86 -8.70 -1.25 24.69
CA LEU A 86 -9.62 -0.41 23.94
C LEU A 86 -10.51 -1.28 23.03
N ASP A 87 -11.62 -0.71 22.55
CA ASP A 87 -12.46 -1.39 21.56
C ASP A 87 -11.73 -1.49 20.21
N THR A 88 -11.13 -2.66 19.95
CA THR A 88 -10.36 -2.98 18.74
C THR A 88 -11.14 -2.90 17.42
N GLN A 89 -12.44 -2.60 17.43
CA GLN A 89 -13.20 -2.32 16.21
C GLN A 89 -13.46 -0.83 15.96
N SER A 90 -13.12 0.03 16.93
CA SER A 90 -13.35 1.47 16.85
C SER A 90 -12.20 2.21 16.15
N LEU A 91 -12.53 3.36 15.53
CA LEU A 91 -11.51 4.31 15.05
C LEU A 91 -10.62 4.84 16.18
N ASP A 92 -11.05 4.73 17.43
CA ASP A 92 -10.24 5.16 18.58
C ASP A 92 -8.99 4.29 18.73
N VAL A 93 -9.03 2.99 18.45
CA VAL A 93 -7.83 2.14 18.47
C VAL A 93 -6.92 2.44 17.29
N TYR A 94 -7.51 2.65 16.11
CA TYR A 94 -6.75 3.10 14.95
C TYR A 94 -5.97 4.38 15.27
N PHE A 95 -6.61 5.39 15.88
CA PHE A 95 -5.91 6.61 16.29
C PHE A 95 -4.99 6.41 17.50
N ALA A 96 -5.31 5.53 18.45
CA ALA A 96 -4.41 5.22 19.56
C ALA A 96 -3.07 4.66 19.05
N MET A 97 -3.09 3.81 18.03
CA MET A 97 -1.87 3.35 17.36
C MET A 97 -1.09 4.51 16.72
N ALA A 98 -1.78 5.47 16.11
CA ALA A 98 -1.16 6.56 15.36
C ALA A 98 -0.58 7.68 16.24
N ARG A 99 -1.26 8.01 17.35
CA ARG A 99 -0.96 9.19 18.18
C ARG A 99 -1.03 8.98 19.69
N GLY A 100 -1.19 7.72 20.13
CA GLY A 100 -1.32 7.36 21.53
C GLY A 100 -2.67 7.75 22.11
N VAL A 101 -2.91 7.34 23.37
CA VAL A 101 -4.08 7.78 24.14
C VAL A 101 -3.67 8.14 25.56
N GLN A 102 -4.13 9.31 26.01
CA GLN A 102 -3.99 9.83 27.37
C GLN A 102 -5.35 10.32 27.86
N LYS A 103 -6.24 9.38 28.20
CA LYS A 103 -7.62 9.67 28.58
C LYS A 103 -8.19 8.55 29.46
N ASP A 104 -9.08 8.90 30.39
CA ASP A 104 -9.86 7.96 31.21
C ASP A 104 -9.00 6.91 31.96
N GLY A 105 -7.78 7.31 32.38
CA GLY A 105 -6.83 6.44 33.08
C GLY A 105 -5.93 5.59 32.18
N PHE A 106 -6.10 5.67 30.86
CA PHE A 106 -5.18 5.07 29.89
C PHE A 106 -4.05 6.04 29.56
N ASP A 107 -2.82 5.54 29.62
CA ASP A 107 -1.61 6.17 29.07
C ASP A 107 -0.91 5.12 28.20
N ILE A 108 -1.31 5.05 26.93
CA ILE A 108 -0.80 4.06 25.98
C ILE A 108 -0.01 4.83 24.91
N PRO A 109 1.31 4.56 24.75
CA PRO A 109 2.14 5.26 23.78
C PRO A 109 1.77 4.88 22.36
N ALA A 110 1.93 5.83 21.44
CA ALA A 110 1.79 5.60 20.00
C ALA A 110 2.79 4.56 19.47
N MET A 111 2.51 4.02 18.29
CA MET A 111 3.50 3.29 17.51
C MET A 111 4.58 4.24 16.97
N GLU A 112 5.71 3.67 16.58
CA GLU A 112 6.80 4.44 16.00
C GLU A 112 6.41 5.01 14.64
N MET A 113 6.90 6.22 14.36
CA MET A 113 6.74 6.87 13.06
C MET A 113 8.12 7.11 12.44
N THR A 114 8.31 6.73 11.18
CA THR A 114 9.57 6.94 10.45
C THR A 114 9.32 7.40 9.01
N LYS A 115 10.37 7.83 8.32
CA LYS A 115 10.26 8.33 6.94
C LYS A 115 9.83 7.23 5.98
N TRP A 116 8.91 7.57 5.08
CA TRP A 116 8.58 6.74 3.93
C TRP A 116 9.64 6.92 2.85
N PHE A 117 10.62 6.01 2.83
CA PHE A 117 11.78 6.08 1.95
C PHE A 117 12.48 7.45 2.06
N ASP A 118 12.92 8.02 0.94
CA ASP A 118 13.56 9.33 0.88
C ASP A 118 12.54 10.49 0.69
N THR A 119 11.28 10.28 1.04
CA THR A 119 10.24 11.32 0.98
C THR A 119 10.18 12.16 2.27
N ASN A 120 9.31 13.18 2.27
CA ASN A 120 8.93 13.92 3.49
C ASN A 120 7.67 13.33 4.16
N TYR A 121 7.08 12.29 3.58
CA TYR A 121 5.98 11.56 4.20
C TYR A 121 6.55 10.63 5.28
N HIS A 122 5.78 10.40 6.34
CA HIS A 122 6.13 9.48 7.40
C HIS A 122 5.02 8.44 7.56
N TYR A 123 5.39 7.20 7.83
CA TYR A 123 4.46 6.10 8.05
C TYR A 123 4.58 5.56 9.48
N ILE A 124 3.55 4.86 9.93
CA ILE A 124 3.54 4.18 11.22
C ILE A 124 4.13 2.78 11.06
N VAL A 125 5.24 2.52 11.74
CA VAL A 125 6.02 1.28 11.60
C VAL A 125 5.24 0.11 12.19
N PRO A 126 4.84 -0.91 11.41
CA PRO A 126 4.16 -2.08 11.95
C PRO A 126 5.06 -2.85 12.92
N GLU A 127 4.44 -3.45 13.93
CA GLU A 127 5.12 -4.21 14.97
C GLU A 127 4.74 -5.68 14.83
N ILE A 128 5.66 -6.49 14.32
CA ILE A 128 5.43 -7.90 14.01
C ILE A 128 6.28 -8.73 14.97
N GLY A 129 5.66 -9.66 15.67
CA GLY A 129 6.39 -10.60 16.52
C GLY A 129 6.18 -12.04 16.07
N GLN A 130 6.92 -12.95 16.68
CA GLN A 130 6.87 -14.36 16.32
C GLN A 130 5.47 -14.95 16.53
N GLY A 131 4.99 -15.71 15.55
CA GLY A 131 3.67 -16.32 15.58
C GLY A 131 2.56 -15.27 15.54
N GLN A 132 2.77 -14.18 14.81
CA GLN A 132 1.78 -13.12 14.67
C GLN A 132 0.49 -13.71 14.08
N VAL A 133 -0.59 -13.58 14.84
CA VAL A 133 -1.92 -13.95 14.35
C VAL A 133 -2.45 -12.80 13.52
N PHE A 134 -2.57 -13.01 12.21
CA PHE A 134 -3.22 -12.08 11.31
C PHE A 134 -4.69 -12.48 11.11
N LYS A 135 -5.56 -11.49 11.03
CA LYS A 135 -6.99 -11.67 10.74
C LYS A 135 -7.52 -10.42 10.07
N LEU A 136 -8.46 -10.57 9.15
CA LEU A 136 -9.09 -9.44 8.49
C LEU A 136 -9.94 -8.63 9.49
N THR A 137 -9.48 -7.45 9.88
CA THR A 137 -10.19 -6.54 10.82
C THR A 137 -10.78 -5.30 10.16
N SER A 138 -10.44 -5.03 8.90
CA SER A 138 -11.01 -3.93 8.13
C SER A 138 -11.23 -4.33 6.68
N THR A 139 -12.42 -4.02 6.18
CA THR A 139 -12.82 -4.20 4.78
C THR A 139 -12.71 -2.92 3.96
N LYS A 140 -12.05 -1.87 4.49
CA LYS A 140 -11.91 -0.54 3.86
C LYS A 140 -11.63 -0.60 2.34
N ILE A 141 -10.68 -1.44 1.92
CA ILE A 141 -10.31 -1.59 0.50
C ILE A 141 -11.47 -2.07 -0.37
N ILE A 142 -12.30 -2.98 0.14
CA ILE A 142 -13.52 -3.47 -0.52
C ILE A 142 -14.62 -2.42 -0.47
N ASP A 143 -14.82 -1.80 0.69
CA ASP A 143 -15.89 -0.82 0.91
C ASP A 143 -15.69 0.42 0.02
N GLU A 144 -14.47 0.93 -0.08
CA GLU A 144 -14.15 2.08 -0.93
C GLU A 144 -14.26 1.75 -2.42
N PHE A 145 -13.92 0.53 -2.83
CA PHE A 145 -14.15 0.08 -4.21
C PHE A 145 -15.66 0.03 -4.54
N ILE A 146 -16.48 -0.57 -3.66
CA ILE A 146 -17.93 -0.64 -3.82
C ILE A 146 -18.55 0.77 -3.81
N GLU A 147 -18.04 1.66 -2.95
CA GLU A 147 -18.47 3.07 -2.88
C GLU A 147 -18.26 3.79 -4.22
N ALA A 148 -17.07 3.70 -4.80
CA ALA A 148 -16.76 4.29 -6.11
C ALA A 148 -17.60 3.66 -7.23
N LYS A 149 -17.69 2.32 -7.25
CA LYS A 149 -18.46 1.56 -8.24
C LYS A 149 -19.94 1.94 -8.22
N SER A 150 -20.51 2.16 -7.03
CA SER A 150 -21.90 2.60 -6.87
C SER A 150 -22.17 3.99 -7.43
N ALA A 151 -21.14 4.84 -7.55
CA ALA A 151 -21.19 6.13 -8.24
C ALA A 151 -20.86 6.06 -9.75
N GLY A 152 -20.76 4.84 -10.30
CA GLY A 152 -20.41 4.61 -11.70
C GLY A 152 -18.94 4.92 -12.01
N ILE A 153 -18.05 4.77 -11.04
CA ILE A 153 -16.60 4.96 -11.21
C ILE A 153 -15.92 3.63 -10.89
N HIS A 154 -15.40 2.96 -11.92
CA HIS A 154 -14.62 1.75 -11.74
C HIS A 154 -13.19 2.13 -11.35
N THR A 155 -12.76 1.77 -10.15
CA THR A 155 -11.42 2.09 -9.63
C THR A 155 -10.52 0.87 -9.64
N ARG A 156 -9.20 1.11 -9.54
CA ARG A 156 -8.20 0.10 -9.23
C ARG A 156 -7.80 0.23 -7.75
N PRO A 157 -8.20 -0.72 -6.88
CA PRO A 157 -7.76 -0.72 -5.49
C PRO A 157 -6.24 -0.75 -5.37
N VAL A 158 -5.71 0.03 -4.44
CA VAL A 158 -4.27 0.11 -4.12
C VAL A 158 -4.03 -0.57 -2.77
N LEU A 159 -3.06 -1.47 -2.73
CA LEU A 159 -2.70 -2.24 -1.55
C LEU A 159 -1.19 -2.27 -1.40
N LEU A 160 -0.66 -2.01 -0.21
CA LEU A 160 0.75 -2.27 0.08
C LEU A 160 0.99 -3.77 0.03
N GLY A 161 1.98 -4.22 -0.73
CA GLY A 161 2.27 -5.63 -0.91
C GLY A 161 2.78 -6.31 0.36
N PRO A 162 2.55 -7.64 0.50
CA PRO A 162 2.85 -8.36 1.74
C PRO A 162 4.33 -8.36 2.08
N VAL A 163 5.22 -8.36 1.07
CA VAL A 163 6.66 -8.41 1.32
C VAL A 163 7.17 -7.06 1.77
N SER A 164 6.83 -5.97 1.07
CA SER A 164 7.18 -4.60 1.50
C SER A 164 6.57 -4.27 2.85
N TYR A 165 5.33 -4.68 3.14
CA TYR A 165 4.73 -4.48 4.46
C TYR A 165 5.60 -5.10 5.57
N LEU A 166 6.06 -6.35 5.41
CA LEU A 166 6.91 -7.02 6.38
C LEU A 166 8.34 -6.43 6.42
N LEU A 167 8.94 -6.09 5.28
CA LEU A 167 10.25 -5.43 5.22
C LEU A 167 10.27 -4.05 5.90
N LEU A 168 9.14 -3.34 5.87
CA LEU A 168 8.94 -2.04 6.50
C LEU A 168 8.47 -2.13 7.96
N SER A 169 8.30 -3.35 8.47
CA SER A 169 7.95 -3.63 9.86
C SER A 169 9.18 -3.76 10.74
N LYS A 170 9.00 -3.64 12.05
CA LYS A 170 10.01 -4.01 13.04
C LYS A 170 9.60 -5.24 13.81
N THR A 171 10.60 -6.03 14.20
CA THR A 171 10.40 -7.16 15.10
C THR A 171 10.11 -6.67 16.51
N VAL A 172 9.09 -7.22 17.15
CA VAL A 172 8.84 -7.05 18.59
C VAL A 172 8.85 -8.39 19.32
N SER A 173 9.49 -8.45 20.49
CA SER A 173 9.48 -9.65 21.33
C SER A 173 8.16 -9.74 22.09
N HIS A 174 7.33 -10.73 21.77
CA HIS A 174 6.09 -10.99 22.53
C HIS A 174 6.35 -11.71 23.86
N VAL A 175 7.58 -12.18 24.11
CA VAL A 175 7.96 -12.94 25.31
C VAL A 175 9.42 -12.64 25.66
N ILE A 176 9.68 -11.98 26.80
CA ILE A 176 10.92 -12.25 27.55
C ILE A 176 10.51 -13.27 28.61
N SER A 177 10.67 -14.56 28.31
CA SER A 177 10.67 -15.55 29.38
C SER A 177 11.97 -15.35 30.14
N ILE A 178 11.86 -15.16 31.46
CA ILE A 178 13.00 -14.98 32.37
C ILE A 178 13.97 -16.17 32.28
N ASP A 179 13.53 -17.29 31.72
CA ASP A 179 14.26 -18.54 31.56
C ASP A 179 15.21 -18.57 30.35
N GLN A 180 15.25 -17.52 29.50
CA GLN A 180 16.11 -17.44 28.30
C GLN A 180 17.30 -16.47 28.44
N ILE A 181 17.70 -16.14 29.66
CA ILE A 181 18.94 -15.38 29.90
C ILE A 181 20.15 -16.29 29.55
N GLY A 182 20.70 -16.13 28.35
CA GLY A 182 21.94 -16.80 27.92
C GLY A 182 21.90 -17.49 26.56
N ILE A 183 20.73 -17.57 25.90
CA ILE A 183 20.62 -17.99 24.50
C ILE A 183 20.55 -16.72 23.66
N ALA A 184 21.48 -16.53 22.72
CA ALA A 184 21.36 -15.44 21.75
C ALA A 184 20.02 -15.62 21.04
N PRO A 185 19.07 -14.66 21.13
CA PRO A 185 17.81 -14.79 20.43
C PRO A 185 18.12 -14.97 18.95
N GLN A 186 17.57 -16.02 18.32
CA GLN A 186 17.57 -16.08 16.86
C GLN A 186 16.96 -14.76 16.39
N SER A 187 17.64 -14.07 15.47
CA SER A 187 17.13 -12.81 14.93
C SER A 187 15.88 -13.13 14.13
N ILE A 188 14.72 -12.90 14.73
CA ILE A 188 13.41 -13.09 14.09
C ILE A 188 13.21 -11.92 13.14
N SER A 189 12.99 -12.22 11.87
CA SER A 189 12.65 -11.22 10.86
C SER A 189 11.13 -11.17 10.71
N PRO A 190 10.52 -10.00 10.48
CA PRO A 190 9.10 -9.94 10.14
C PRO A 190 8.74 -10.79 8.91
N LEU A 191 9.70 -11.01 7.99
CA LEU A 191 9.53 -11.90 6.84
C LEU A 191 9.21 -13.34 7.22
N ASP A 192 9.61 -13.79 8.42
CA ASP A 192 9.29 -15.14 8.91
C ASP A 192 7.77 -15.35 9.11
N GLU A 193 7.00 -14.26 9.19
CA GLU A 193 5.55 -14.26 9.35
C GLU A 193 4.78 -14.20 8.01
N LEU A 194 5.48 -14.28 6.86
CA LEU A 194 4.87 -14.18 5.53
C LEU A 194 3.73 -15.17 5.32
N PHE A 195 3.93 -16.45 5.62
CA PHE A 195 2.89 -17.47 5.44
C PHE A 195 1.69 -17.28 6.37
N ASN A 196 1.87 -16.63 7.53
CA ASN A 196 0.77 -16.27 8.42
C ASN A 196 -0.03 -15.06 7.88
N LEU A 197 0.62 -14.17 7.12
CA LEU A 197 0.04 -12.97 6.54
C LEU A 197 -0.76 -13.24 5.26
N LEU A 198 -0.25 -14.12 4.39
CA LEU A 198 -0.80 -14.37 3.05
C LEU A 198 -2.30 -14.76 3.01
N PRO A 199 -2.85 -15.54 3.97
CA PRO A 199 -4.28 -15.85 3.98
C PRO A 199 -5.19 -14.62 4.07
N VAL A 200 -4.76 -13.54 4.73
CA VAL A 200 -5.55 -12.29 4.76
C VAL A 200 -5.52 -11.60 3.40
N TYR A 201 -4.37 -11.57 2.75
CA TYR A 201 -4.24 -11.03 1.39
C TYR A 201 -5.09 -11.83 0.40
N GLU A 202 -5.07 -13.15 0.46
CA GLU A 202 -5.95 -14.01 -0.34
C GLU A 202 -7.42 -13.64 -0.16
N ASP A 203 -7.91 -13.53 1.09
CA ASP A 203 -9.30 -13.19 1.36
C ASP A 203 -9.68 -11.83 0.76
N ILE A 204 -8.78 -10.84 0.83
CA ILE A 204 -8.98 -9.52 0.22
C ILE A 204 -9.05 -9.61 -1.30
N LEU A 205 -8.08 -10.28 -1.94
CA LEU A 205 -8.03 -10.41 -3.41
C LEU A 205 -9.29 -11.11 -3.93
N ARG A 206 -9.73 -12.17 -3.24
CA ARG A 206 -10.97 -12.89 -3.56
C ARG A 206 -12.20 -11.99 -3.43
N ARG A 207 -12.35 -11.27 -2.32
CA ARG A 207 -13.50 -10.36 -2.09
C ARG A 207 -13.54 -9.19 -3.06
N LEU A 208 -12.38 -8.66 -3.47
CA LEU A 208 -12.30 -7.62 -4.50
C LEU A 208 -12.72 -8.14 -5.88
N ALA A 209 -12.26 -9.35 -6.24
CA ALA A 209 -12.71 -10.01 -7.46
C ALA A 209 -14.23 -10.26 -7.45
N GLU A 210 -14.78 -10.73 -6.32
CA GLU A 210 -16.22 -10.92 -6.13
C GLU A 210 -17.02 -9.61 -6.17
N ALA A 211 -16.47 -8.52 -5.63
CA ALA A 211 -17.04 -7.18 -5.75
C ALA A 211 -16.98 -6.67 -7.21
N GLY A 212 -16.19 -7.31 -8.08
CA GLY A 212 -16.04 -7.06 -9.50
C GLY A 212 -14.95 -6.04 -9.83
N ALA A 213 -13.85 -6.05 -9.09
CA ALA A 213 -12.61 -5.38 -9.48
C ALA A 213 -11.88 -6.21 -10.54
N ASP A 214 -11.33 -5.55 -11.56
CA ASP A 214 -10.61 -6.23 -12.66
C ASP A 214 -9.09 -6.21 -12.50
N TRP A 215 -8.59 -5.27 -11.69
CA TRP A 215 -7.18 -5.03 -11.40
C TRP A 215 -7.01 -4.63 -9.95
N ILE A 216 -5.86 -4.99 -9.37
CA ILE A 216 -5.37 -4.44 -8.10
C ILE A 216 -3.95 -3.92 -8.33
N GLN A 217 -3.68 -2.71 -7.84
CA GLN A 217 -2.33 -2.20 -7.71
C GLN A 217 -1.76 -2.74 -6.40
N ILE A 218 -0.64 -3.46 -6.48
CA ILE A 218 0.07 -3.98 -5.32
C ILE A 218 1.45 -3.31 -5.25
N ASP A 219 1.59 -2.43 -4.28
CA ASP A 219 2.77 -1.59 -4.13
C ASP A 219 3.87 -2.39 -3.44
N GLU A 220 4.97 -2.66 -4.14
CA GLU A 220 6.17 -3.30 -3.60
C GLU A 220 7.38 -2.36 -3.75
N PRO A 221 7.37 -1.19 -3.08
CA PRO A 221 8.43 -0.21 -3.24
C PRO A 221 9.77 -0.69 -2.69
N CYS A 222 9.81 -1.70 -1.82
CA CYS A 222 11.08 -2.27 -1.36
C CYS A 222 11.88 -2.95 -2.48
N LEU A 223 11.28 -3.25 -3.63
CA LEU A 223 12.01 -3.77 -4.81
C LEU A 223 13.03 -2.79 -5.38
N VAL A 224 13.02 -1.51 -5.00
CA VAL A 224 14.05 -0.53 -5.41
C VAL A 224 15.22 -0.42 -4.41
N LEU A 225 15.20 -1.22 -3.33
CA LEU A 225 16.26 -1.27 -2.32
C LEU A 225 17.24 -2.41 -2.59
N ASP A 226 18.38 -2.41 -1.91
CA ASP A 226 19.25 -3.58 -1.86
C ASP A 226 18.58 -4.67 -1.03
N LEU A 227 18.18 -5.76 -1.70
CA LEU A 227 17.51 -6.89 -1.07
C LEU A 227 18.48 -8.06 -0.89
N ASP A 228 18.35 -8.75 0.24
CA ASP A 228 19.07 -10.00 0.49
C ASP A 228 18.30 -11.22 -0.06
N GLU A 229 18.93 -12.38 0.02
CA GLU A 229 18.35 -13.64 -0.47
C GLU A 229 17.03 -13.99 0.22
N LYS A 230 16.89 -13.64 1.51
CA LYS A 230 15.66 -13.91 2.25
C LYS A 230 14.50 -13.08 1.71
N ALA A 231 14.74 -11.81 1.39
CA ALA A 231 13.74 -10.97 0.74
C ALA A 231 13.41 -11.45 -0.68
N HIS A 232 14.42 -11.86 -1.47
CA HIS A 232 14.18 -12.44 -2.81
C HIS A 232 13.28 -13.67 -2.75
N GLN A 233 13.58 -14.59 -1.83
CA GLN A 233 12.76 -15.77 -1.61
C GLN A 233 11.33 -15.41 -1.17
N ALA A 234 11.18 -14.44 -0.26
CA ALA A 234 9.86 -13.97 0.18
C ALA A 234 9.00 -13.42 -0.97
N TYR A 235 9.59 -12.68 -1.92
CA TYR A 235 8.88 -12.24 -3.13
C TYR A 235 8.44 -13.41 -4.01
N HIS A 236 9.32 -14.39 -4.25
CA HIS A 236 8.96 -15.57 -5.02
C HIS A 236 7.79 -16.33 -4.37
N GLU A 237 7.88 -16.61 -3.08
CA GLU A 237 6.87 -17.35 -2.33
C GLU A 237 5.53 -16.62 -2.27
N ALA A 238 5.56 -15.32 -1.94
CA ALA A 238 4.36 -14.50 -1.83
C ALA A 238 3.58 -14.46 -3.15
N TYR A 239 4.25 -14.11 -4.25
CA TYR A 239 3.55 -13.94 -5.52
C TYR A 239 3.22 -15.27 -6.18
N GLN A 240 3.99 -16.33 -5.96
CA GLN A 240 3.60 -17.68 -6.37
C GLN A 240 2.31 -18.10 -5.65
N TYR A 241 2.23 -17.91 -4.33
CA TYR A 241 1.02 -18.18 -3.56
C TYR A 241 -0.16 -17.35 -4.08
N LEU A 242 -0.01 -16.03 -4.16
CA LEU A 242 -1.09 -15.13 -4.59
C LEU A 242 -1.56 -15.44 -6.02
N SER A 243 -0.67 -15.83 -6.92
CA SER A 243 -1.05 -16.20 -8.30
C SER A 243 -1.93 -17.45 -8.40
N GLN A 244 -1.86 -18.35 -7.42
CA GLN A 244 -2.67 -19.58 -7.39
C GLN A 244 -4.09 -19.33 -6.87
N VAL A 245 -4.25 -18.33 -5.99
CA VAL A 245 -5.51 -18.05 -5.29
C VAL A 245 -6.24 -16.82 -5.84
N ALA A 246 -5.52 -15.90 -6.48
CA ALA A 246 -6.07 -14.68 -7.04
C ALA A 246 -6.49 -14.88 -8.50
N HIS A 247 -7.79 -14.85 -8.75
CA HIS A 247 -8.34 -14.75 -10.10
C HIS A 247 -8.48 -13.29 -10.57
N ILE A 248 -7.60 -12.41 -10.11
CA ILE A 248 -7.60 -10.98 -10.40
C ILE A 248 -6.21 -10.52 -10.83
N ARG A 249 -6.16 -9.55 -11.75
CA ARG A 249 -4.90 -9.07 -12.31
C ARG A 249 -4.17 -8.16 -11.31
N LEU A 250 -2.93 -8.52 -10.99
CA LEU A 250 -2.06 -7.71 -10.15
C LEU A 250 -1.15 -6.83 -11.00
N MET A 251 -1.10 -5.53 -10.68
CA MET A 251 -0.11 -4.57 -11.15
C MET A 251 0.94 -4.38 -10.06
N LEU A 252 2.06 -5.10 -10.17
CA LEU A 252 3.20 -4.94 -9.26
C LEU A 252 3.80 -3.56 -9.46
N THR A 253 3.86 -2.76 -8.40
CA THR A 253 4.12 -1.33 -8.53
C THR A 253 5.32 -0.90 -7.71
N THR A 254 6.34 -0.35 -8.38
CA THR A 254 7.55 0.16 -7.74
C THR A 254 7.76 1.63 -8.07
N TYR A 255 8.38 2.35 -7.14
CA TYR A 255 8.63 3.78 -7.29
C TYR A 255 9.80 4.25 -6.43
N PHE A 256 10.25 5.47 -6.69
CA PHE A 256 11.35 6.17 -5.99
C PHE A 256 12.77 5.76 -6.36
N GLY A 257 12.95 4.73 -7.20
CA GLY A 257 14.25 4.27 -7.66
C GLY A 257 14.15 3.27 -8.81
N ALA A 258 15.32 2.82 -9.29
CA ALA A 258 15.42 1.75 -10.27
C ALA A 258 15.27 0.38 -9.59
N LEU A 259 14.81 -0.64 -10.33
CA LEU A 259 14.80 -2.02 -9.86
C LEU A 259 16.23 -2.58 -9.63
N GLY A 260 17.23 -2.08 -10.37
CA GLY A 260 18.63 -2.49 -10.22
C GLY A 260 18.81 -4.01 -10.24
N ASN A 261 19.50 -4.54 -9.23
CA ASN A 261 19.76 -5.99 -9.08
C ASN A 261 18.47 -6.83 -8.91
N ASN A 262 17.35 -6.22 -8.56
CA ASN A 262 16.06 -6.89 -8.39
C ASN A 262 15.23 -6.90 -9.69
N LEU A 263 15.76 -6.39 -10.81
CA LEU A 263 15.03 -6.37 -12.08
C LEU A 263 14.58 -7.77 -12.51
N ALA A 264 15.50 -8.73 -12.50
CA ALA A 264 15.21 -10.11 -12.89
C ALA A 264 14.15 -10.75 -11.98
N LEU A 265 14.15 -10.44 -10.69
CA LEU A 265 13.11 -10.86 -9.75
C LEU A 265 11.75 -10.26 -10.18
N ALA A 266 11.66 -8.94 -10.27
CA ALA A 266 10.40 -8.22 -10.51
C ALA A 266 9.72 -8.61 -11.84
N VAL A 267 10.48 -8.78 -12.92
CA VAL A 267 9.91 -9.17 -14.24
C VAL A 267 9.44 -10.62 -14.29
N ASN A 268 9.92 -11.49 -13.40
CA ASN A 268 9.57 -12.91 -13.38
C ASN A 268 8.47 -13.27 -12.37
N LEU A 269 8.09 -12.36 -11.45
CA LEU A 269 6.97 -12.61 -10.54
C LEU A 269 5.67 -12.85 -11.33
N PRO A 270 4.78 -13.79 -10.92
CA PRO A 270 3.57 -14.17 -11.66
C PRO A 270 2.42 -13.16 -11.54
N VAL A 271 2.68 -11.90 -11.90
CA VAL A 271 1.73 -10.78 -11.96
C VAL A 271 1.33 -10.43 -13.39
N ALA A 272 0.23 -9.69 -13.57
CA ALA A 272 -0.28 -9.32 -14.89
C ALA A 272 0.37 -8.04 -15.46
N GLY A 273 0.95 -7.20 -14.60
CA GLY A 273 1.67 -6.02 -15.03
C GLY A 273 2.72 -5.56 -14.04
N LEU A 274 3.60 -4.68 -14.53
CA LEU A 274 4.67 -4.04 -13.77
C LEU A 274 4.58 -2.52 -13.99
N HIS A 275 4.63 -1.74 -12.91
CA HIS A 275 4.85 -0.30 -12.97
C HIS A 275 6.29 0.03 -12.55
N ILE A 276 6.93 0.93 -13.30
CA ILE A 276 8.27 1.44 -13.02
C ILE A 276 8.31 2.97 -13.02
N ASP A 277 9.16 3.54 -12.15
CA ASP A 277 9.39 4.99 -12.06
C ASP A 277 10.47 5.45 -13.06
N LEU A 278 10.04 6.09 -14.14
CA LEU A 278 10.91 6.67 -15.16
C LEU A 278 11.16 8.18 -14.97
N VAL A 279 10.68 8.75 -13.87
CA VAL A 279 11.05 10.10 -13.44
C VAL A 279 12.39 10.03 -12.70
N ARG A 280 12.51 9.11 -11.74
CA ARG A 280 13.72 8.96 -10.92
C ARG A 280 14.74 7.99 -11.47
N ALA A 281 14.31 7.02 -12.26
CA ALA A 281 15.16 6.01 -12.88
C ALA A 281 14.79 5.83 -14.34
N SER A 282 15.02 6.88 -15.13
CA SER A 282 14.66 6.90 -16.56
C SER A 282 15.47 5.90 -17.40
N GLU A 283 16.69 5.61 -16.97
CA GLU A 283 17.67 4.73 -17.59
C GLU A 283 17.27 3.25 -17.55
N GLN A 284 16.41 2.85 -16.60
CA GLN A 284 16.02 1.44 -16.46
C GLN A 284 15.08 0.94 -17.59
N LEU A 285 14.55 1.85 -18.40
CA LEU A 285 13.50 1.52 -19.37
C LEU A 285 13.94 0.43 -20.36
N ASP A 286 15.12 0.59 -20.97
CA ASP A 286 15.58 -0.37 -21.99
C ASP A 286 15.89 -1.75 -21.39
N ASP A 287 16.46 -1.79 -20.17
CA ASP A 287 16.73 -3.05 -19.47
C ASP A 287 15.43 -3.77 -19.08
N VAL A 288 14.41 -3.03 -18.64
CA VAL A 288 13.06 -3.58 -18.38
C VAL A 288 12.44 -4.10 -19.67
N LEU A 289 12.45 -3.33 -20.76
CA LEU A 289 11.86 -3.74 -22.03
C LEU A 289 12.54 -4.98 -22.62
N ALA A 290 13.83 -5.17 -22.39
CA ALA A 290 14.57 -6.34 -22.84
C ALA A 290 14.21 -7.63 -22.09
N GLN A 291 13.78 -7.52 -20.83
CA GLN A 291 13.53 -8.68 -19.96
C GLN A 291 12.03 -8.92 -19.67
N LEU A 292 11.16 -7.94 -19.92
CA LEU A 292 9.74 -8.05 -19.61
C LEU A 292 9.05 -9.11 -20.49
N PRO A 293 8.40 -10.12 -19.90
CA PRO A 293 7.59 -11.09 -20.64
C PRO A 293 6.48 -10.42 -21.47
N GLN A 294 6.28 -10.90 -22.71
CA GLN A 294 5.30 -10.35 -23.66
C GLN A 294 3.84 -10.36 -23.17
N ASN A 295 3.52 -11.20 -22.20
CA ASN A 295 2.19 -11.31 -21.62
C ASN A 295 1.92 -10.31 -20.48
N LYS A 296 2.87 -9.43 -20.14
CA LYS A 296 2.71 -8.43 -19.08
C LYS A 296 2.43 -7.05 -19.65
N ILE A 297 1.61 -6.30 -18.92
CA ILE A 297 1.42 -4.87 -19.16
C ILE A 297 2.52 -4.08 -18.44
N LEU A 298 3.14 -3.14 -19.15
CA LEU A 298 4.06 -2.17 -18.56
C LEU A 298 3.35 -0.84 -18.30
N SER A 299 3.37 -0.37 -17.05
CA SER A 299 2.96 0.98 -16.67
C SER A 299 4.20 1.86 -16.50
N VAL A 300 4.26 2.97 -17.24
CA VAL A 300 5.44 3.85 -17.32
C VAL A 300 5.23 5.13 -16.52
N GLY A 301 5.88 5.25 -15.35
CA GLY A 301 5.79 6.42 -14.49
C GLY A 301 6.58 7.61 -15.05
N VAL A 302 5.93 8.47 -15.82
CA VAL A 302 6.58 9.62 -16.51
C VAL A 302 6.13 10.99 -16.02
N VAL A 303 5.15 11.05 -15.11
CA VAL A 303 4.68 12.27 -14.45
C VAL A 303 5.11 12.22 -12.99
N ASP A 304 5.78 13.27 -12.52
CA ASP A 304 6.39 13.30 -11.19
C ASP A 304 5.31 13.45 -10.09
N GLY A 305 5.13 12.41 -9.28
CA GLY A 305 4.24 12.43 -8.12
C GLY A 305 4.84 13.09 -6.87
N ARG A 306 6.10 13.52 -6.91
CA ARG A 306 6.85 14.07 -5.77
C ARG A 306 7.28 15.52 -5.93
N ASN A 307 7.05 16.11 -7.10
CA ASN A 307 7.42 17.49 -7.37
C ASN A 307 6.29 18.24 -8.08
N VAL A 308 6.38 19.56 -8.09
CA VAL A 308 5.32 20.46 -8.60
C VAL A 308 5.63 21.02 -9.98
N TRP A 309 6.78 20.64 -10.56
CA TRP A 309 7.18 21.13 -11.88
C TRP A 309 6.32 20.51 -12.96
N ARG A 310 5.88 21.34 -13.91
CA ARG A 310 5.16 20.88 -15.09
C ARG A 310 5.99 19.87 -15.86
N THR A 311 5.40 18.73 -16.21
CA THR A 311 6.04 17.69 -17.02
C THR A 311 6.40 18.21 -18.41
N ASP A 312 7.62 17.89 -18.83
CA ASP A 312 8.07 18.01 -20.22
C ASP A 312 7.43 16.90 -21.06
N LEU A 313 6.37 17.25 -21.78
CA LEU A 313 5.52 16.29 -22.49
C LEU A 313 6.26 15.58 -23.63
N ASP A 314 7.21 16.23 -24.29
CA ASP A 314 7.97 15.63 -25.39
C ASP A 314 8.90 14.53 -24.87
N LYS A 315 9.55 14.77 -23.72
CA LYS A 315 10.37 13.74 -23.05
C LYS A 315 9.54 12.58 -22.53
N ALA A 316 8.38 12.86 -21.94
CA ALA A 316 7.46 11.82 -21.48
C ALA A 316 6.96 10.97 -22.67
N LEU A 317 6.53 11.62 -23.75
CA LEU A 317 6.05 10.96 -24.96
C LEU A 317 7.12 10.09 -25.62
N THR A 318 8.37 10.55 -25.66
CA THR A 318 9.49 9.77 -26.21
C THR A 318 9.64 8.42 -25.48
N LYS A 319 9.56 8.42 -24.14
CA LYS A 319 9.63 7.19 -23.34
C LYS A 319 8.43 6.26 -23.60
N ILE A 320 7.23 6.83 -23.69
CA ILE A 320 6.00 6.07 -23.98
C ILE A 320 6.10 5.43 -25.37
N GLN A 321 6.52 6.18 -26.39
CA GLN A 321 6.69 5.68 -27.76
C GLN A 321 7.74 4.56 -27.83
N ARG A 322 8.84 4.67 -27.07
CA ARG A 322 9.85 3.61 -26.96
C ARG A 322 9.24 2.32 -26.41
N ALA A 323 8.45 2.40 -25.35
CA ALA A 323 7.75 1.24 -24.78
C ALA A 323 6.74 0.64 -25.77
N VAL A 324 5.92 1.48 -26.41
CA VAL A 324 4.92 1.04 -27.41
C VAL A 324 5.57 0.37 -28.61
N ALA A 325 6.72 0.88 -29.08
CA ALA A 325 7.43 0.28 -30.21
C ALA A 325 7.94 -1.15 -29.92
N MET A 326 8.26 -1.45 -28.65
CA MET A 326 8.77 -2.76 -28.24
C MET A 326 7.67 -3.74 -27.83
N LEU A 327 6.64 -3.25 -27.14
CA LEU A 327 5.60 -4.10 -26.53
C LEU A 327 4.27 -4.11 -27.29
N GLY A 328 4.04 -3.14 -28.17
CA GLY A 328 2.72 -2.87 -28.75
C GLY A 328 1.83 -2.00 -27.85
N THR A 329 0.53 -2.00 -28.11
CA THR A 329 -0.48 -1.13 -27.47
C THR A 329 -1.46 -1.88 -26.60
#